data_AF-A0A5B1RDZ1-F1
#
_entry.id   AF-A0A5B1RDZ1-F1
#
_cell.length_a   1.000
_cell.length_b   1.000
_cell.length_c   1.000
_cell.angle_alpha   90.00
_cell.angle_beta   90.00
_cell.angle_gamma   90.00
#
_symmetry.space_group_name_H-M   'P 1'
#
loop_
_entity.id
_entity.type
_entity.pdbx_description
1 polymer ?
#
loop_
_entity_poly.entity_id
_entity_poly.type
_entity_poly.pdbx_seq_one_letter_code
_entity_poly.pdbx_strand_id
1 'polypeptide(L)'
;MAPPVDLSSLSEAQMKALRSNTSKALKDKKKERARAQAHQDHQDAARDEERYRRRKAEERLEEDAVEAASDNVDADGYPKVRRGEKKSYWDQSDDEERPSGRGGMHVADTSEAESENDEADRPSKARRGNNRERIPRIEHSSPREIARSLPPRRKRKGTIVAASKSGPVPARSSTTRQSSPPNTPPRSSSPVDQAPFTPYDAARAEGALMTRQTPTSKALSKKGSVHFRIKVSLESGFPDEVEIVQMAKACFLEACAELKATNRAARFMNEQLYSDTMVDIVKRGASQLRGELKTKAQNLVATNFALLGLSVVETKVRIAQLVDRGSFHFEDPQRRHRVFRNPIILTLATQQWFARRNGEAVGIYAAQFNPIPEEMIALIVTAIECALNDYTEGTFKPKSNDFSTETYGLVYGRHLHSIQKYKLKKPAAFRDLQKSIWEGAWLSAGRAIPRSGPHSDLDDDDFSDSEVTATANNLVAVEEALGAQST
;
A
#
# COMPACT_ATOMS: atom_id res chain seq x y z
N MET A 1 -42.10 -2.93 -46.47
CA MET A 1 -40.84 -2.26 -46.87
C MET A 1 -41.20 -0.84 -47.27
N ALA A 2 -40.78 0.17 -46.52
CA ALA A 2 -41.01 1.57 -46.89
C ALA A 2 -39.98 1.97 -47.97
N PRO A 3 -40.38 2.74 -49.00
CA PRO A 3 -39.46 3.15 -50.07
C PRO A 3 -38.34 4.05 -49.51
N PRO A 4 -37.12 3.97 -50.07
CA PRO A 4 -36.01 4.82 -49.66
C PRO A 4 -36.36 6.29 -49.95
N VAL A 5 -36.26 7.12 -48.92
CA VAL A 5 -36.48 8.56 -49.01
C VAL A 5 -35.30 9.17 -49.77
N ASP A 6 -35.55 9.77 -50.92
CA ASP A 6 -34.55 10.47 -51.72
C ASP A 6 -34.17 11.79 -51.00
N LEU A 7 -32.96 11.81 -50.42
CA LEU A 7 -32.45 12.94 -49.66
C LEU A 7 -31.81 14.02 -50.55
N SER A 8 -31.73 13.80 -51.87
CA SER A 8 -31.08 14.72 -52.80
C SER A 8 -31.89 15.99 -53.10
N SER A 9 -33.19 16.02 -52.76
CA SER A 9 -34.09 17.16 -53.01
C SER A 9 -34.28 18.08 -51.79
N LEU A 10 -33.59 17.83 -50.68
CA LEU A 10 -33.73 18.66 -49.46
C LEU A 10 -32.87 19.92 -49.59
N SER A 11 -33.48 21.07 -49.32
CA SER A 11 -32.75 22.34 -49.34
C SER A 11 -31.67 22.36 -48.26
N GLU A 12 -30.60 23.13 -48.48
CA GLU A 12 -29.50 23.27 -47.53
C GLU A 12 -29.97 23.71 -46.14
N ALA A 13 -31.04 24.53 -46.07
CA ALA A 13 -31.70 24.93 -44.84
C ALA A 13 -32.35 23.73 -44.10
N GLN A 14 -32.96 22.79 -44.82
CA GLN A 14 -33.55 21.58 -44.24
C GLN A 14 -32.47 20.63 -43.70
N MET A 15 -31.34 20.49 -44.41
CA MET A 15 -30.20 19.70 -43.92
C MET A 15 -29.58 20.30 -42.65
N LYS A 16 -29.46 21.63 -42.56
CA LYS A 16 -28.95 22.32 -41.37
C LYS A 16 -29.88 22.14 -40.17
N ALA A 17 -31.19 22.20 -40.38
CA ALA A 17 -32.19 21.94 -39.34
C ALA A 17 -32.15 20.49 -38.84
N LEU A 18 -32.02 19.51 -39.75
CA LEU A 18 -31.87 18.10 -39.39
C LEU A 18 -30.61 17.87 -38.55
N ARG A 19 -29.46 18.41 -38.94
CA ARG A 19 -28.20 18.31 -38.17
C ARG A 19 -28.30 18.94 -36.79
N SER A 20 -28.96 20.09 -36.68
CA SER A 20 -29.20 20.78 -35.40
C SER A 20 -30.08 19.93 -34.48
N ASN A 21 -31.18 19.37 -35.01
CA ASN A 21 -32.09 18.54 -34.25
C ASN A 21 -31.45 17.22 -33.80
N THR A 22 -30.67 16.56 -34.67
CA THR A 22 -29.93 15.34 -34.30
C THR A 22 -28.87 15.62 -33.24
N SER A 23 -28.17 16.75 -33.31
CA SER A 23 -27.16 17.14 -32.31
C SER A 23 -27.80 17.41 -30.95
N LYS A 24 -28.94 18.10 -30.92
CA LYS A 24 -29.71 18.35 -29.69
C LYS A 24 -30.21 17.04 -29.07
N ALA A 25 -30.81 16.15 -29.87
CA ALA A 25 -31.28 14.84 -29.41
C ALA A 25 -30.13 13.98 -28.83
N LEU A 26 -28.94 14.03 -29.42
CA LEU A 26 -27.77 13.30 -28.92
C LEU A 26 -27.28 13.84 -27.57
N LYS A 27 -27.29 15.18 -27.40
CA LYS A 27 -26.95 15.83 -26.12
C LYS A 27 -27.96 15.47 -25.03
N ASP A 28 -29.26 15.49 -25.35
CA ASP A 28 -30.32 15.15 -24.40
C ASP A 28 -30.24 13.67 -23.98
N LYS A 29 -30.01 12.76 -24.93
CA LYS A 29 -29.80 11.32 -24.65
C LYS A 29 -28.56 11.07 -23.79
N LYS A 30 -27.46 11.82 -24.00
CA LYS A 30 -26.26 11.73 -23.17
C LYS A 30 -26.54 12.22 -21.74
N LYS A 31 -27.28 13.32 -21.61
CA LYS A 31 -27.70 13.88 -20.31
C LYS A 31 -28.62 12.93 -19.55
N GLU A 32 -29.55 12.28 -20.23
CA GLU A 32 -30.45 11.28 -19.64
C GLU A 32 -29.69 10.05 -19.13
N ARG A 33 -28.74 9.53 -19.93
CA ARG A 33 -27.86 8.43 -19.49
C ARG A 33 -27.03 8.80 -18.27
N ALA A 34 -26.50 10.01 -18.20
CA ALA A 34 -25.75 10.48 -17.04
C ALA A 34 -26.64 10.56 -15.77
N ARG A 35 -27.89 11.00 -15.91
CA ARG A 35 -28.87 11.02 -14.81
C ARG A 35 -29.24 9.62 -14.35
N ALA A 36 -29.47 8.69 -15.28
CA ALA A 36 -29.78 7.30 -14.97
C ALA A 36 -28.63 6.62 -14.22
N GLN A 37 -27.39 6.84 -14.66
CA GLN A 37 -26.20 6.33 -13.98
C GLN A 37 -26.08 6.90 -12.57
N ALA A 38 -26.24 8.21 -12.39
CA ALA A 38 -26.17 8.85 -11.07
C ALA A 38 -27.24 8.30 -10.10
N HIS A 39 -28.44 8.00 -10.60
CA HIS A 39 -29.50 7.41 -9.80
C HIS A 39 -29.18 5.96 -9.40
N GLN A 40 -28.62 5.16 -10.32
CA GLN A 40 -28.17 3.81 -10.02
C GLN A 40 -27.06 3.82 -8.97
N ASP A 41 -26.05 4.68 -9.13
CA ASP A 41 -24.95 4.81 -8.18
C ASP A 41 -25.46 5.27 -6.78
N HIS A 42 -26.51 6.10 -6.73
CA HIS A 42 -27.16 6.48 -5.46
C HIS A 42 -27.87 5.29 -4.79
N GLN A 43 -28.57 4.45 -5.56
CA GLN A 43 -29.20 3.25 -5.03
C GLN A 43 -28.17 2.24 -4.51
N ASP A 44 -27.07 2.05 -5.22
CA ASP A 44 -26.01 1.13 -4.82
C ASP A 44 -25.27 1.66 -3.58
N ALA A 45 -25.01 2.98 -3.50
CA ALA A 45 -24.45 3.60 -2.30
C ALA A 45 -25.36 3.45 -1.07
N ALA A 46 -26.68 3.59 -1.23
CA ALA A 46 -27.65 3.39 -0.15
C ALA A 46 -27.68 1.94 0.35
N ARG A 47 -27.59 0.97 -0.58
CA ARG A 47 -27.51 -0.48 -0.26
C ARG A 47 -26.22 -0.82 0.48
N ASP A 48 -25.09 -0.25 0.07
CA ASP A 48 -23.82 -0.43 0.75
C ASP A 48 -23.83 0.16 2.16
N GLU A 49 -24.48 1.32 2.34
CA GLU A 49 -24.66 1.92 3.67
C GLU A 49 -25.52 1.05 4.59
N GLU A 50 -26.61 0.45 4.07
CA GLU A 50 -27.44 -0.49 4.81
C GLU A 50 -26.69 -1.78 5.19
N ARG A 51 -25.92 -2.36 4.26
CA ARG A 51 -25.05 -3.52 4.53
C ARG A 51 -24.04 -3.21 5.63
N TYR A 52 -23.45 -2.03 5.61
CA TYR A 52 -22.51 -1.60 6.64
C TYR A 52 -23.20 -1.45 8.01
N ARG A 53 -24.37 -0.81 8.07
CA ARG A 53 -25.14 -0.67 9.32
C ARG A 53 -25.50 -2.05 9.90
N ARG A 54 -25.90 -2.98 9.05
CA ARG A 54 -26.21 -4.36 9.45
C ARG A 54 -24.99 -5.07 10.03
N ARG A 55 -23.85 -5.04 9.32
CA ARG A 55 -22.60 -5.68 9.81
C ARG A 55 -22.17 -5.11 11.16
N LYS A 56 -22.27 -3.79 11.35
CA LYS A 56 -21.91 -3.13 12.61
C LYS A 56 -22.87 -3.48 13.75
N ALA A 57 -24.15 -3.69 13.45
CA ALA A 57 -25.12 -4.17 14.43
C ALA A 57 -24.84 -5.64 14.81
N GLU A 58 -24.46 -6.48 13.84
CA GLU A 58 -24.04 -7.87 14.07
C GLU A 58 -22.77 -7.94 14.93
N GLU A 59 -21.76 -7.09 14.66
CA GLU A 59 -20.52 -7.00 15.44
C GLU A 59 -20.78 -6.58 16.90
N ARG A 60 -21.68 -5.62 17.14
CA ARG A 60 -22.09 -5.24 18.50
C ARG A 60 -22.77 -6.38 19.26
N LEU A 61 -23.64 -7.14 18.58
CA LEU A 61 -24.28 -8.31 19.19
C LEU A 61 -23.27 -9.41 19.53
N GLU A 62 -22.19 -9.54 18.74
CA GLU A 62 -21.10 -10.47 19.02
C GLU A 62 -20.22 -9.99 20.18
N GLU A 63 -19.89 -8.70 20.26
CA GLU A 63 -19.21 -8.09 21.41
C GLU A 63 -20.01 -8.27 22.71
N ASP A 64 -21.31 -7.95 22.70
CA ASP A 64 -22.20 -8.11 23.86
C ASP A 64 -22.31 -9.60 24.27
N ALA A 65 -22.30 -10.54 23.31
CA ALA A 65 -22.34 -11.97 23.59
C ALA A 65 -21.03 -12.50 24.19
N VAL A 66 -19.87 -11.95 23.80
CA VAL A 66 -18.57 -12.29 24.38
C VAL A 66 -18.44 -11.71 25.79
N GLU A 67 -18.91 -10.48 26.01
CA GLU A 67 -18.94 -9.86 27.35
C GLU A 67 -19.84 -10.65 28.30
N ALA A 68 -21.05 -11.00 27.88
CA ALA A 68 -21.98 -11.85 28.65
C ALA A 68 -21.44 -13.28 28.91
N ALA A 69 -20.57 -13.80 28.05
CA ALA A 69 -19.91 -15.09 28.27
C ALA A 69 -18.69 -14.98 29.21
N SER A 70 -18.08 -13.80 29.31
CA SER A 70 -16.91 -13.55 30.17
C SER A 70 -17.26 -13.39 31.65
N ASP A 71 -18.52 -13.09 31.98
CA ASP A 71 -19.06 -13.05 33.35
C ASP A 71 -19.38 -14.44 33.94
N ASN A 72 -19.05 -15.54 33.24
CA ASN A 72 -19.22 -16.92 33.68
C ASN A 72 -17.87 -17.67 33.86
N VAL A 73 -16.90 -17.05 34.55
CA VAL A 73 -15.66 -17.75 34.94
C VAL A 73 -15.37 -17.50 36.43
N ASP A 74 -15.40 -18.60 37.18
CA ASP A 74 -15.22 -18.68 38.63
C ASP A 74 -13.85 -18.21 39.15
N ALA A 75 -13.83 -17.92 40.45
CA ALA A 75 -12.70 -17.40 41.24
C ALA A 75 -11.45 -18.32 41.36
N ASP A 76 -11.42 -19.50 40.72
CA ASP A 76 -10.40 -20.55 40.98
C ASP A 76 -9.58 -21.05 39.77
N GLY A 77 -9.17 -20.15 38.86
CA GLY A 77 -7.85 -20.28 38.21
C GLY A 77 -7.74 -20.94 36.82
N TYR A 78 -7.48 -20.04 35.84
CA TYR A 78 -6.76 -20.19 34.55
C TYR A 78 -7.42 -20.97 33.39
N PRO A 79 -7.46 -20.36 32.19
CA PRO A 79 -6.30 -20.53 31.29
C PRO A 79 -5.75 -19.22 30.69
N LYS A 80 -4.42 -19.20 30.60
CA LYS A 80 -3.54 -18.15 30.07
C LYS A 80 -3.60 -18.18 28.54
N VAL A 81 -4.04 -17.10 27.89
CA VAL A 81 -3.91 -16.95 26.43
C VAL A 81 -2.77 -15.97 26.10
N ARG A 82 -1.83 -16.46 25.29
CA ARG A 82 -0.62 -15.78 24.84
C ARG A 82 -0.96 -14.48 24.10
N ARG A 83 -0.32 -13.39 24.50
CA ARG A 83 -0.28 -12.12 23.80
C ARG A 83 0.46 -12.31 22.47
N GLY A 84 -0.29 -12.51 21.38
CA GLY A 84 0.25 -12.64 20.04
C GLY A 84 0.89 -11.33 19.56
N GLU A 85 2.02 -11.45 18.86
CA GLU A 85 2.67 -10.36 18.15
C GLU A 85 1.69 -9.67 17.20
N LYS A 86 1.54 -8.35 17.33
CA LYS A 86 0.72 -7.54 16.43
C LYS A 86 1.40 -7.49 15.06
N LYS A 87 0.99 -8.38 14.16
CA LYS A 87 1.26 -8.23 12.71
C LYS A 87 0.70 -6.89 12.23
N SER A 88 1.53 -6.14 11.49
CA SER A 88 1.13 -4.93 10.80
C SER A 88 -0.09 -5.21 9.91
N TYR A 89 -1.11 -4.36 10.00
CA TYR A 89 -2.42 -4.49 9.34
C TYR A 89 -2.36 -4.63 7.81
N TRP A 90 -1.23 -4.28 7.18
CA TRP A 90 -1.02 -4.45 5.74
C TRP A 90 -0.60 -5.87 5.33
N ASP A 91 -0.21 -6.73 6.28
CA ASP A 91 0.24 -8.11 6.05
C ASP A 91 -0.91 -9.14 6.08
N GLN A 92 -2.12 -8.71 6.46
CA GLN A 92 -3.27 -9.60 6.68
C GLN A 92 -4.18 -9.78 5.45
N SER A 93 -3.95 -9.07 4.35
CA SER A 93 -4.87 -9.07 3.20
C SER A 93 -4.52 -10.06 2.08
N ASP A 94 -3.55 -10.95 2.27
CA ASP A 94 -3.09 -11.89 1.22
C ASP A 94 -3.71 -13.31 1.31
N ASP A 95 -4.54 -13.61 2.31
CA ASP A 95 -5.09 -14.97 2.52
C ASP A 95 -6.51 -15.24 2.00
N GLU A 96 -7.24 -14.27 1.41
CA GLU A 96 -8.65 -14.48 1.02
C GLU A 96 -8.94 -14.90 -0.43
N GLU A 97 -7.96 -15.10 -1.32
CA GLU A 97 -8.24 -15.60 -2.68
C GLU A 97 -7.31 -16.75 -3.11
N ARG A 98 -7.62 -17.97 -2.65
CA ARG A 98 -7.15 -19.21 -3.28
C ARG A 98 -8.28 -19.87 -4.07
N PRO A 99 -8.22 -19.93 -5.41
CA PRO A 99 -9.03 -20.87 -6.16
C PRO A 99 -8.44 -22.28 -5.98
N SER A 100 -9.26 -23.19 -5.45
CA SER A 100 -8.95 -24.62 -5.36
C SER A 100 -8.91 -25.24 -6.77
N GLY A 101 -7.74 -25.24 -7.40
CA GLY A 101 -7.46 -25.96 -8.64
C GLY A 101 -6.71 -27.25 -8.36
N ARG A 102 -7.43 -28.37 -8.47
CA ARG A 102 -6.95 -29.76 -8.37
C ARG A 102 -6.35 -30.21 -9.72
N GLY A 103 -5.19 -30.87 -9.67
CA GLY A 103 -4.59 -31.70 -10.74
C GLY A 103 -3.09 -31.85 -10.42
N GLY A 104 -2.54 -33.01 -10.01
CA GLY A 104 -2.40 -34.28 -10.75
C GLY A 104 -1.33 -34.10 -11.83
N MET A 105 -0.16 -34.75 -11.91
CA MET A 105 0.22 -36.18 -11.76
C MET A 105 1.78 -36.33 -11.79
N HIS A 106 2.27 -37.46 -11.25
CA HIS A 106 3.47 -38.29 -11.57
C HIS A 106 4.86 -37.66 -11.82
N VAL A 107 5.96 -37.96 -11.08
CA VAL A 107 6.76 -39.21 -10.86
C VAL A 107 7.62 -39.67 -12.06
N ALA A 108 8.93 -39.49 -11.93
CA ALA A 108 10.08 -40.32 -12.36
C ALA A 108 11.35 -39.57 -11.86
N ASP A 109 12.18 -40.04 -10.93
CA ASP A 109 13.01 -41.24 -10.82
C ASP A 109 14.01 -41.45 -11.97
N THR A 110 15.30 -41.23 -11.66
CA THR A 110 16.48 -41.91 -12.24
C THR A 110 17.77 -41.56 -11.46
N SER A 111 18.27 -42.55 -10.70
CA SER A 111 19.67 -43.06 -10.59
C SER A 111 20.86 -42.08 -10.60
N GLU A 112 21.64 -41.99 -9.52
CA GLU A 112 22.86 -42.81 -9.23
C GLU A 112 24.02 -42.62 -10.22
N ALA A 113 25.15 -42.09 -9.71
CA ALA A 113 26.49 -42.49 -10.12
C ALA A 113 27.50 -42.11 -9.02
N GLU A 114 28.20 -43.14 -8.56
CA GLU A 114 29.25 -43.19 -7.55
C GLU A 114 30.57 -42.56 -8.04
N SER A 115 31.43 -42.15 -7.11
CA SER A 115 32.89 -42.27 -7.26
C SER A 115 33.56 -42.21 -5.89
N GLU A 116 34.11 -43.34 -5.48
CA GLU A 116 35.04 -43.57 -4.37
C GLU A 116 36.49 -43.13 -4.72
N ASN A 117 37.37 -43.27 -3.71
CA ASN A 117 38.85 -43.25 -3.66
C ASN A 117 39.56 -41.89 -3.55
N ASP A 118 40.59 -41.66 -2.73
CA ASP A 118 41.40 -42.43 -1.74
C ASP A 118 42.11 -41.35 -0.84
N GLU A 119 42.09 -41.45 0.49
CA GLU A 119 43.11 -41.99 1.43
C GLU A 119 44.41 -41.14 1.64
N ALA A 120 44.82 -41.05 2.93
CA ALA A 120 46.07 -40.53 3.55
C ALA A 120 46.22 -38.98 3.74
N ASP A 121 46.65 -38.40 4.87
CA ASP A 121 47.29 -38.90 6.10
C ASP A 121 47.15 -37.84 7.25
N ARG A 122 47.35 -38.27 8.51
CA ARG A 122 47.04 -37.60 9.82
C ARG A 122 48.03 -36.44 10.21
N PRO A 123 48.07 -35.81 11.44
CA PRO A 123 47.28 -35.99 12.70
C PRO A 123 46.92 -34.74 13.56
N SER A 124 45.85 -34.91 14.36
CA SER A 124 45.58 -34.48 15.77
C SER A 124 45.85 -33.05 16.28
N LYS A 125 44.81 -32.45 16.91
CA LYS A 125 44.85 -31.95 18.31
C LYS A 125 43.46 -31.64 18.90
N ALA A 126 43.16 -32.38 19.98
CA ALA A 126 42.35 -32.05 21.14
C ALA A 126 41.08 -31.18 21.00
N ARG A 127 39.91 -31.80 21.14
CA ARG A 127 38.72 -31.09 21.64
C ARG A 127 37.94 -31.93 22.67
N ARG A 128 37.64 -31.24 23.76
CA ARG A 128 36.99 -31.66 24.99
C ARG A 128 35.55 -32.16 24.78
N GLY A 129 35.20 -33.20 25.55
CA GLY A 129 34.03 -33.18 26.43
C GLY A 129 32.67 -33.43 25.79
N ASN A 130 32.34 -34.71 25.64
CA ASN A 130 30.98 -35.24 25.47
C ASN A 130 30.05 -34.80 26.60
N ASN A 131 28.86 -34.28 26.25
CA ASN A 131 27.67 -34.42 27.08
C ASN A 131 26.47 -34.67 26.16
N ARG A 132 26.14 -35.95 25.97
CA ARG A 132 25.03 -36.42 25.13
C ARG A 132 24.22 -37.41 25.96
N GLU A 133 23.25 -36.89 26.72
CA GLU A 133 22.23 -37.71 27.37
C GLU A 133 20.88 -37.53 26.70
N ARG A 134 20.35 -38.69 26.27
CA ARG A 134 18.93 -39.09 26.18
C ARG A 134 18.02 -38.39 25.16
N ILE A 135 18.00 -38.99 23.96
CA ILE A 135 16.85 -38.99 23.06
C ILE A 135 15.90 -40.11 23.51
N PRO A 136 14.60 -39.87 23.76
CA PRO A 136 13.65 -40.95 23.99
C PRO A 136 13.28 -41.64 22.66
N ARG A 137 13.44 -42.97 22.68
CA ARG A 137 13.07 -43.93 21.65
C ARG A 137 11.54 -43.96 21.51
N ILE A 138 11.01 -43.61 20.34
CA ILE A 138 9.59 -43.78 20.01
C ILE A 138 9.39 -45.23 19.60
N GLU A 139 8.77 -46.01 20.48
CA GLU A 139 8.29 -47.35 20.16
C GLU A 139 6.97 -47.26 19.38
N HIS A 140 6.88 -48.07 18.33
CA HIS A 140 5.73 -48.20 17.46
C HIS A 140 4.53 -48.73 18.25
N SER A 141 3.51 -47.89 18.45
CA SER A 141 2.20 -48.34 18.92
C SER A 141 1.24 -48.46 17.73
N SER A 142 0.61 -49.62 17.63
CA SER A 142 -0.42 -49.97 16.66
C SER A 142 -1.70 -49.13 16.85
N PRO A 143 -2.49 -48.91 15.78
CA PRO A 143 -3.59 -47.94 15.79
C PRO A 143 -4.75 -48.42 16.67
N ARG A 144 -5.22 -47.58 17.60
CA ARG A 144 -6.52 -47.75 18.27
C ARG A 144 -7.57 -46.89 17.57
N GLU A 145 -8.64 -47.54 17.11
CA GLU A 145 -9.87 -46.89 16.66
C GLU A 145 -10.49 -46.08 17.80
N ILE A 146 -10.58 -44.76 17.62
CA ILE A 146 -11.37 -43.88 18.48
C ILE A 146 -12.60 -43.48 17.68
N ALA A 147 -13.64 -44.31 17.79
CA ALA A 147 -14.99 -43.90 17.44
C ALA A 147 -15.47 -42.87 18.48
N ARG A 148 -15.59 -41.61 18.09
CA ARG A 148 -16.38 -40.62 18.82
C ARG A 148 -17.49 -40.11 17.92
N SER A 149 -18.71 -40.40 18.35
CA SER A 149 -19.98 -40.02 17.74
C SER A 149 -20.13 -38.50 17.67
N LEU A 150 -20.40 -37.99 16.47
CA LEU A 150 -20.84 -36.62 16.23
C LEU A 150 -22.21 -36.37 16.90
N PRO A 151 -22.46 -35.18 17.47
CA PRO A 151 -23.76 -34.85 18.04
C PRO A 151 -24.86 -34.74 16.95
N PRO A 152 -26.10 -35.14 17.26
CA PRO A 152 -27.17 -35.25 16.27
C PRO A 152 -27.73 -33.89 15.84
N ARG A 153 -27.84 -33.75 14.52
CA ARG A 153 -28.45 -32.65 13.76
C ARG A 153 -29.93 -32.46 14.16
N ARG A 154 -30.23 -31.34 14.80
CA ARG A 154 -31.57 -30.97 15.29
C ARG A 154 -32.53 -30.74 14.11
N LYS A 155 -33.47 -31.67 13.91
CA LYS A 155 -34.56 -31.58 12.92
C LYS A 155 -35.61 -30.55 13.37
N ARG A 156 -35.94 -29.60 12.49
CA ARG A 156 -37.12 -28.73 12.62
C ARG A 156 -38.38 -29.59 12.59
N LYS A 157 -39.17 -29.51 13.67
CA LYS A 157 -40.45 -30.19 13.82
C LYS A 157 -41.54 -29.26 13.26
N GLY A 158 -42.12 -29.64 12.13
CA GLY A 158 -43.38 -29.07 11.65
C GLY A 158 -44.52 -29.60 12.51
N THR A 159 -45.41 -28.70 12.93
CA THR A 159 -46.65 -29.06 13.63
C THR A 159 -47.81 -28.78 12.68
N ILE A 160 -48.35 -29.85 12.12
CA ILE A 160 -49.70 -29.95 11.59
C ILE A 160 -50.55 -30.44 12.76
N VAL A 161 -51.62 -29.74 13.12
CA VAL A 161 -52.77 -30.35 13.81
C VAL A 161 -54.06 -29.72 13.25
N ALA A 162 -54.94 -30.61 12.80
CA ALA A 162 -56.31 -30.33 12.38
C ALA A 162 -57.31 -30.84 13.44
N ALA A 163 -58.47 -30.18 13.46
CA ALA A 163 -59.83 -30.69 13.72
C ALA A 163 -60.34 -31.06 15.14
N SER A 164 -61.33 -30.24 15.56
CA SER A 164 -62.68 -30.56 16.05
C SER A 164 -62.95 -30.89 17.54
N LYS A 165 -63.82 -30.07 18.19
CA LYS A 165 -65.18 -30.44 18.68
C LYS A 165 -65.94 -29.30 19.42
N SER A 166 -67.15 -29.02 18.92
CA SER A 166 -68.45 -28.67 19.58
C SER A 166 -68.60 -27.56 20.66
N GLY A 167 -69.27 -26.45 20.26
CA GLY A 167 -70.39 -25.64 20.87
C GLY A 167 -70.49 -25.27 22.37
N PRO A 168 -71.43 -24.39 22.81
CA PRO A 168 -72.43 -23.58 22.09
C PRO A 168 -72.38 -22.04 22.36
N VAL A 169 -73.26 -21.32 21.64
CA VAL A 169 -73.48 -19.87 21.48
C VAL A 169 -73.96 -19.17 22.79
N PRO A 170 -73.70 -17.86 23.00
CA PRO A 170 -74.79 -16.87 22.80
C PRO A 170 -74.35 -15.58 22.07
N ALA A 171 -75.36 -14.96 21.46
CA ALA A 171 -75.33 -13.78 20.61
C ALA A 171 -74.90 -12.48 21.32
N ARG A 172 -74.24 -11.56 20.60
CA ARG A 172 -74.60 -10.12 20.64
C ARG A 172 -73.88 -9.24 19.60
N SER A 173 -74.72 -8.53 18.85
CA SER A 173 -74.57 -7.15 18.34
C SER A 173 -73.38 -6.78 17.45
N SER A 174 -73.74 -6.59 16.18
CA SER A 174 -73.11 -5.75 15.17
C SER A 174 -72.95 -4.29 15.61
N THR A 175 -71.73 -3.78 15.58
CA THR A 175 -71.45 -2.34 15.51
C THR A 175 -70.44 -2.06 14.41
N THR A 176 -70.97 -1.51 13.31
CA THR A 176 -70.25 -0.96 12.17
C THR A 176 -69.28 0.13 12.64
N ARG A 177 -67.98 -0.15 12.64
CA ARG A 177 -66.94 0.86 12.84
C ARG A 177 -66.46 1.35 11.48
N GLN A 178 -66.93 2.54 11.10
CA GLN A 178 -66.37 3.35 10.02
C GLN A 178 -64.89 3.64 10.34
N SER A 179 -63.99 3.16 9.48
CA SER A 179 -62.57 3.49 9.51
C SER A 179 -62.34 4.79 8.76
N SER A 180 -62.02 5.86 9.47
CA SER A 180 -61.49 7.11 8.90
C SER A 180 -60.10 6.86 8.28
N PRO A 181 -59.76 7.50 7.15
CA PRO A 181 -58.44 7.38 6.54
C PRO A 181 -57.36 8.05 7.41
N PRO A 182 -56.12 7.54 7.42
CA PRO A 182 -55.03 8.11 8.20
C PRO A 182 -54.64 9.48 7.63
N ASN A 183 -54.73 10.47 8.52
CA ASN A 183 -54.38 11.87 8.27
C ASN A 183 -52.85 11.98 8.25
N THR A 184 -52.21 11.72 7.11
CA THR A 184 -50.79 12.05 6.91
C THR A 184 -50.66 13.56 6.67
N PRO A 185 -49.89 14.29 7.48
CA PRO A 185 -49.72 15.74 7.30
C PRO A 185 -49.06 16.05 5.95
N PRO A 186 -49.43 17.18 5.30
CA PRO A 186 -48.89 17.56 4.01
C PRO A 186 -47.38 17.78 4.12
N ARG A 187 -46.64 17.07 3.26
CA ARG A 187 -45.20 17.16 3.11
C ARG A 187 -44.86 18.58 2.65
N SER A 188 -44.43 19.42 3.59
CA SER A 188 -43.93 20.77 3.32
C SER A 188 -42.82 20.70 2.26
N SER A 189 -43.14 21.13 1.05
CA SER A 189 -42.23 21.21 -0.09
C SER A 189 -41.49 22.54 -0.05
N SER A 190 -40.61 22.70 0.93
CA SER A 190 -39.59 23.74 0.86
C SER A 190 -38.45 23.24 -0.03
N PRO A 191 -38.02 24.00 -1.05
CA PRO A 191 -36.86 23.67 -1.86
C PRO A 191 -35.60 23.96 -1.04
N VAL A 192 -35.26 23.04 -0.13
CA VAL A 192 -33.94 23.02 0.46
C VAL A 192 -33.02 22.47 -0.63
N ASP A 193 -32.02 23.24 -1.02
CA ASP A 193 -30.87 22.78 -1.81
C ASP A 193 -30.24 21.58 -1.09
N GLN A 194 -30.74 20.38 -1.37
CA GLN A 194 -30.21 19.16 -0.80
C GLN A 194 -28.87 18.91 -1.49
N ALA A 195 -27.79 19.04 -0.72
CA ALA A 195 -26.50 18.52 -1.14
C ALA A 195 -26.70 17.09 -1.69
N PRO A 196 -26.07 16.72 -2.81
CA PRO A 196 -26.34 15.45 -3.50
C PRO A 196 -25.91 14.21 -2.71
N PHE A 197 -25.51 14.36 -1.45
CA PHE A 197 -25.02 13.31 -0.58
C PHE A 197 -25.46 13.55 0.88
N THR A 198 -25.62 12.45 1.61
CA THR A 198 -25.85 12.48 3.06
C THR A 198 -24.68 13.16 3.79
N PRO A 199 -24.94 14.06 4.75
CA PRO A 199 -23.89 14.65 5.58
C PRO A 199 -22.99 13.57 6.20
N TYR A 200 -21.70 13.86 6.29
CA TYR A 200 -20.71 12.97 6.86
C TYR A 200 -20.77 13.01 8.40
N ASP A 201 -20.77 11.82 8.98
CA ASP A 201 -20.93 11.61 10.42
C ASP A 201 -19.66 12.01 11.19
N ALA A 202 -19.80 12.94 12.13
CA ALA A 202 -18.70 13.42 12.97
C ALA A 202 -18.04 12.30 13.79
N ALA A 203 -18.78 11.27 14.20
CA ALA A 203 -18.22 10.12 14.91
C ALA A 203 -17.23 9.32 14.05
N ARG A 204 -17.36 9.39 12.71
CA ARG A 204 -16.41 8.78 11.77
C ARG A 204 -15.20 9.66 11.50
N ALA A 205 -15.34 10.98 11.66
CA ALA A 205 -14.24 11.93 11.54
C ALA A 205 -13.26 11.83 12.72
N GLU A 206 -13.78 11.50 13.91
CA GLU A 206 -12.97 11.41 15.12
C GLU A 206 -11.76 10.47 14.96
N GLY A 207 -10.57 11.04 15.18
CA GLY A 207 -9.28 10.35 15.09
C GLY A 207 -8.86 9.95 13.67
N ALA A 208 -9.62 10.33 12.63
CA ALA A 208 -9.37 9.99 11.24
C ALA A 208 -8.95 8.53 11.04
N LEU A 209 -9.71 7.60 11.62
CA LEU A 209 -9.37 6.17 11.60
C LEU A 209 -9.95 5.50 10.37
N MET A 210 -9.11 4.79 9.63
CA MET A 210 -9.48 4.02 8.44
C MET A 210 -10.59 2.99 8.74
N THR A 211 -10.60 2.41 9.94
CA THR A 211 -11.59 1.39 10.39
C THR A 211 -12.99 1.96 10.58
N ARG A 212 -13.13 3.26 10.85
CA ARG A 212 -14.44 3.93 11.05
C ARG A 212 -15.09 4.36 9.72
N GLN A 213 -14.36 4.25 8.62
CA GLN A 213 -14.82 4.69 7.31
C GLN A 213 -15.77 3.70 6.66
N THR A 214 -16.62 4.22 5.75
CA THR A 214 -17.42 3.36 4.88
C THR A 214 -16.50 2.49 3.99
N PRO A 215 -16.94 1.30 3.54
CA PRO A 215 -16.12 0.44 2.68
C PRO A 215 -15.56 1.16 1.45
N THR A 216 -16.37 2.00 0.79
CA THR A 216 -15.94 2.81 -0.36
C THR A 216 -14.86 3.83 0.02
N SER A 217 -15.08 4.62 1.07
CA SER A 217 -14.08 5.58 1.56
C SER A 217 -12.79 4.88 1.97
N LYS A 218 -12.89 3.71 2.62
CA LYS A 218 -11.74 2.89 3.01
C LYS A 218 -10.93 2.42 1.80
N ALA A 219 -11.60 1.92 0.75
CA ALA A 219 -10.93 1.52 -0.49
C ALA A 219 -10.23 2.71 -1.18
N LEU A 220 -10.90 3.86 -1.24
CA LEU A 220 -10.36 5.10 -1.81
C LEU A 220 -9.16 5.60 -1.02
N SER A 221 -9.25 5.67 0.31
CA SER A 221 -8.13 6.08 1.15
C SER A 221 -6.97 5.08 1.08
N LYS A 222 -7.24 3.76 1.01
CA LYS A 222 -6.19 2.74 0.82
C LYS A 222 -5.42 2.99 -0.48
N LYS A 223 -6.14 3.24 -1.57
CA LYS A 223 -5.56 3.52 -2.88
C LYS A 223 -4.84 4.88 -2.91
N GLY A 224 -5.44 5.92 -2.35
CA GLY A 224 -4.84 7.24 -2.22
C GLY A 224 -3.57 7.23 -1.36
N SER A 225 -3.50 6.40 -0.30
CA SER A 225 -2.27 6.18 0.47
C SER A 225 -1.15 5.54 -0.36
N VAL A 226 -1.48 4.65 -1.31
CA VAL A 226 -0.48 4.07 -2.23
C VAL A 226 0.05 5.15 -3.17
N HIS A 227 -0.83 5.91 -3.83
CA HIS A 227 -0.44 7.04 -4.67
C HIS A 227 0.44 8.04 -3.90
N PHE A 228 0.03 8.37 -2.68
CA PHE A 228 0.74 9.32 -1.84
C PHE A 228 2.12 8.81 -1.43
N ARG A 229 2.26 7.53 -1.05
CA ARG A 229 3.57 6.92 -0.75
C ARG A 229 4.50 6.90 -1.96
N ILE A 230 3.96 6.65 -3.15
CA ILE A 230 4.71 6.73 -4.40
C ILE A 230 5.19 8.17 -4.60
N LYS A 231 4.31 9.17 -4.56
CA LYS A 231 4.72 10.57 -4.72
C LYS A 231 5.76 11.02 -3.70
N VAL A 232 5.63 10.63 -2.43
CA VAL A 232 6.65 10.92 -1.41
C VAL A 232 7.99 10.25 -1.74
N SER A 233 7.98 9.07 -2.36
CA SER A 233 9.21 8.39 -2.76
C SER A 233 9.88 9.03 -3.99
N LEU A 234 9.08 9.57 -4.92
CA LEU A 234 9.55 10.03 -6.24
C LEU A 234 9.74 11.56 -6.33
N GLU A 235 9.01 12.36 -5.54
CA GLU A 235 8.96 13.83 -5.65
C GLU A 235 9.54 14.53 -4.41
N SER A 236 9.18 14.09 -3.20
CA SER A 236 9.65 14.71 -1.96
C SER A 236 9.53 13.75 -0.77
N GLY A 237 10.67 13.26 -0.25
CA GLY A 237 10.69 12.35 0.90
C GLY A 237 10.27 13.00 2.23
N PHE A 238 10.40 14.32 2.30
CA PHE A 238 10.12 15.16 3.47
C PHE A 238 9.37 16.42 3.04
N PRO A 239 8.12 16.28 2.56
CA PRO A 239 7.34 17.43 2.13
C PRO A 239 7.01 18.32 3.33
N ASP A 240 6.85 19.62 3.07
CA ASP A 240 6.38 20.56 4.09
C ASP A 240 4.89 20.35 4.42
N GLU A 241 4.37 21.02 5.45
CA GLU A 241 2.98 20.81 5.90
C GLU A 241 1.94 21.29 4.87
N VAL A 242 2.29 22.24 4.00
CA VAL A 242 1.37 22.71 2.96
C VAL A 242 1.36 21.73 1.79
N GLU A 243 2.55 21.34 1.35
CA GLU A 243 2.80 20.36 0.29
C GLU A 243 2.17 19.01 0.65
N ILE A 244 2.35 18.52 1.88
CA ILE A 244 1.82 17.22 2.32
C ILE A 244 0.29 17.17 2.22
N VAL A 245 -0.39 18.26 2.57
CA VAL A 245 -1.85 18.38 2.49
C VAL A 245 -2.30 18.44 1.04
N GLN A 246 -1.61 19.23 0.19
CA GLN A 246 -1.94 19.34 -1.24
C GLN A 246 -1.72 18.02 -1.97
N MET A 247 -0.59 17.34 -1.74
CA MET A 247 -0.28 16.02 -2.27
C MET A 247 -1.33 14.99 -1.85
N ALA A 248 -1.70 14.95 -0.56
CA ALA A 248 -2.70 14.01 -0.06
C ALA A 248 -4.09 14.26 -0.68
N LYS A 249 -4.50 15.52 -0.85
CA LYS A 249 -5.74 15.89 -1.57
C LYS A 249 -5.70 15.40 -3.01
N ALA A 250 -4.61 15.66 -3.73
CA ALA A 250 -4.44 15.23 -5.11
C ALA A 250 -4.50 13.71 -5.26
N CYS A 251 -3.78 12.97 -4.41
CA CYS A 251 -3.76 11.51 -4.41
C CYS A 251 -5.13 10.89 -4.10
N PHE A 252 -5.90 11.49 -3.18
CA PHE A 252 -7.25 11.01 -2.89
C PHE A 252 -8.19 11.23 -4.09
N LEU A 253 -8.11 12.37 -4.76
CA LEU A 253 -8.89 12.66 -5.96
C LEU A 253 -8.49 11.78 -7.14
N GLU A 254 -7.20 11.49 -7.31
CA GLU A 254 -6.68 10.54 -8.29
C GLU A 254 -7.25 9.13 -8.05
N ALA A 255 -7.25 8.67 -6.79
CA ALA A 255 -7.89 7.41 -6.41
C ALA A 255 -9.40 7.40 -6.70
N CYS A 256 -10.11 8.53 -6.50
CA CYS A 256 -11.52 8.66 -6.87
C CYS A 256 -11.73 8.54 -8.39
N ALA A 257 -10.84 9.13 -9.19
CA ALA A 257 -10.90 9.04 -10.65
C ALA A 257 -10.65 7.61 -11.15
N GLU A 258 -9.60 6.95 -10.64
CA GLU A 258 -9.27 5.55 -11.00
C GLU A 258 -10.39 4.57 -10.65
N LEU A 259 -11.00 4.72 -9.47
CA LEU A 259 -12.10 3.86 -9.00
C LEU A 259 -13.48 4.35 -9.46
N LYS A 260 -13.55 5.38 -10.32
CA LYS A 260 -14.78 5.97 -10.86
C LYS A 260 -15.80 6.39 -9.78
N ALA A 261 -15.32 6.80 -8.60
CA ALA A 261 -16.13 7.16 -7.45
C ALA A 261 -16.53 8.65 -7.47
N THR A 262 -17.28 9.07 -8.51
CA THR A 262 -17.67 10.47 -8.76
C THR A 262 -18.40 11.11 -7.57
N ASN A 263 -19.30 10.37 -6.92
CA ASN A 263 -20.04 10.84 -5.75
C ASN A 263 -19.12 11.13 -4.54
N ARG A 264 -18.05 10.36 -4.37
CA ARG A 264 -17.08 10.56 -3.28
C ARG A 264 -16.16 11.73 -3.57
N ALA A 265 -15.75 11.91 -4.82
CA ALA A 265 -15.04 13.12 -5.26
C ALA A 265 -15.89 14.38 -5.03
N ALA A 266 -17.18 14.34 -5.38
CA ALA A 266 -18.11 15.44 -5.12
C ALA A 266 -18.22 15.75 -3.62
N ARG A 267 -18.39 14.73 -2.76
CA ARG A 267 -18.39 14.92 -1.30
C ARG A 267 -17.08 15.55 -0.81
N PHE A 268 -15.94 15.05 -1.28
CA PHE A 268 -14.63 15.56 -0.90
C PHE A 268 -14.44 17.05 -1.21
N MET A 269 -15.01 17.54 -2.32
CA MET A 269 -14.92 18.95 -2.71
C MET A 269 -15.91 19.86 -1.97
N ASN A 270 -17.05 19.33 -1.54
CA ASN A 270 -18.14 20.13 -0.98
C ASN A 270 -18.25 20.03 0.55
N GLU A 271 -17.65 19.02 1.18
CA GLU A 271 -17.76 18.77 2.61
C GLU A 271 -16.39 18.74 3.28
N GLN A 272 -16.05 19.82 4.00
CA GLN A 272 -14.74 20.04 4.61
C GLN A 272 -14.36 18.94 5.60
N LEU A 273 -15.29 18.53 6.48
CA LEU A 273 -15.04 17.50 7.50
C LEU A 273 -14.64 16.16 6.88
N TYR A 274 -15.29 15.78 5.77
CA TYR A 274 -14.94 14.57 5.04
C TYR A 274 -13.57 14.72 4.36
N SER A 275 -13.32 15.88 3.73
CA SER A 275 -12.03 16.19 3.10
C SER A 275 -10.87 16.05 4.07
N ASP A 276 -10.94 16.73 5.21
CA ASP A 276 -9.89 16.73 6.24
C ASP A 276 -9.66 15.32 6.79
N THR A 277 -10.74 14.56 7.04
CA THR A 277 -10.62 13.17 7.51
C THR A 277 -9.88 12.29 6.49
N MET A 278 -10.20 12.41 5.20
CA MET A 278 -9.57 11.60 4.16
C MET A 278 -8.10 12.01 3.95
N VAL A 279 -7.80 13.31 3.99
CA VAL A 279 -6.44 13.85 3.93
C VAL A 279 -5.60 13.34 5.09
N ASP A 280 -6.12 13.37 6.31
CA ASP A 280 -5.41 12.89 7.50
C ASP A 280 -5.13 11.38 7.45
N ILE A 281 -6.05 10.59 6.88
CA ILE A 281 -5.81 9.17 6.65
C ILE A 281 -4.69 8.96 5.61
N VAL A 282 -4.76 9.66 4.49
CA VAL A 282 -3.81 9.49 3.37
C VAL A 282 -2.41 9.94 3.77
N LYS A 283 -2.27 11.11 4.41
CA LYS A 283 -0.96 11.71 4.75
C LYS A 283 -0.15 10.87 5.75
N ARG A 284 -0.79 10.01 6.55
CA ARG A 284 -0.10 9.02 7.41
C ARG A 284 0.80 8.07 6.62
N GLY A 285 0.58 7.92 5.32
CA GLY A 285 1.43 7.11 4.45
C GLY A 285 2.92 7.53 4.49
N ALA A 286 3.21 8.83 4.65
CA ALA A 286 4.58 9.32 4.68
C ALA A 286 5.35 8.86 5.93
N SER A 287 4.78 9.01 7.12
CA SER A 287 5.41 8.56 8.37
C SER A 287 5.53 7.04 8.42
N GLN A 288 4.54 6.31 7.88
CA GLN A 288 4.61 4.84 7.74
C GLN A 288 5.75 4.41 6.81
N LEU A 289 5.84 4.99 5.62
CA LEU A 289 6.91 4.71 4.66
C LEU A 289 8.29 4.95 5.28
N ARG A 290 8.48 6.10 5.92
CA ARG A 290 9.74 6.42 6.61
C ARG A 290 10.03 5.42 7.73
N GLY A 291 9.05 5.12 8.58
CA GLY A 291 9.22 4.13 9.66
C GLY A 291 9.63 2.75 9.13
N GLU A 292 8.95 2.26 8.09
CA GLU A 292 9.30 0.99 7.42
C GLU A 292 10.72 1.00 6.87
N LEU A 293 11.10 2.08 6.17
CA LEU A 293 12.41 2.22 5.56
C LEU A 293 13.52 2.31 6.61
N LYS A 294 13.32 3.07 7.69
CA LYS A 294 14.24 3.13 8.83
C LYS A 294 14.43 1.74 9.45
N THR A 295 13.35 1.01 9.74
CA THR A 295 13.45 -0.32 10.34
C THR A 295 14.24 -1.28 9.44
N LYS A 296 14.04 -1.24 8.12
CA LYS A 296 14.84 -2.04 7.18
C LYS A 296 16.32 -1.62 7.20
N ALA A 297 16.61 -0.32 7.22
CA ALA A 297 17.98 0.18 7.29
C ALA A 297 18.68 -0.27 8.58
N GLN A 298 18.03 -0.15 9.73
CA GLN A 298 18.54 -0.62 11.02
C GLN A 298 18.96 -2.10 11.00
N ASN A 299 18.16 -2.95 10.36
CA ASN A 299 18.45 -4.37 10.25
C ASN A 299 19.66 -4.68 9.33
N LEU A 300 20.03 -3.76 8.45
CA LEU A 300 21.07 -3.96 7.45
C LEU A 300 22.40 -3.28 7.80
N VAL A 301 22.38 -2.13 8.47
CA VAL A 301 23.59 -1.31 8.72
C VAL A 301 24.65 -2.07 9.54
N ALA A 302 24.24 -2.84 10.54
CA ALA A 302 25.19 -3.55 11.41
C ALA A 302 26.04 -4.56 10.64
N THR A 303 25.39 -5.33 9.76
CA THR A 303 26.06 -6.34 8.93
C THR A 303 26.83 -5.69 7.78
N ASN A 304 26.23 -4.73 7.07
CA ASN A 304 26.85 -4.10 5.89
C ASN A 304 28.12 -3.31 6.24
N PHE A 305 28.17 -2.72 7.44
CA PHE A 305 29.31 -1.93 7.90
C PHE A 305 30.20 -2.66 8.92
N ALA A 306 29.99 -3.97 9.10
CA ALA A 306 30.75 -4.82 10.01
C ALA A 306 30.84 -4.25 11.45
N LEU A 307 29.70 -3.80 11.97
CA LEU A 307 29.58 -3.29 13.35
C LEU A 307 29.38 -4.42 14.36
N LEU A 308 28.97 -5.60 13.89
CA LEU A 308 28.74 -6.77 14.75
C LEU A 308 30.06 -7.27 15.34
N GLY A 309 30.09 -7.45 16.66
CA GLY A 309 31.26 -7.96 17.39
C GLY A 309 32.33 -6.92 17.73
N LEU A 310 32.18 -5.67 17.28
CA LEU A 310 33.06 -4.58 17.68
C LEU A 310 32.80 -4.15 19.13
N SER A 311 33.84 -3.67 19.80
CA SER A 311 33.67 -2.97 21.08
C SER A 311 32.92 -1.65 20.90
N VAL A 312 32.43 -1.08 22.01
CA VAL A 312 31.74 0.22 22.02
C VAL A 312 32.64 1.33 21.41
N VAL A 313 33.93 1.31 21.73
CA VAL A 313 34.89 2.31 21.25
C VAL A 313 35.14 2.14 19.74
N GLU A 314 35.38 0.92 19.28
CA GLU A 314 35.58 0.63 17.85
C GLU A 314 34.35 0.97 17.01
N THR A 315 33.15 0.67 17.54
CA THR A 315 31.88 1.03 16.89
C THR A 315 31.78 2.55 16.71
N LYS A 316 32.07 3.35 17.76
CA LYS A 316 32.06 4.81 17.66
C LYS A 316 33.02 5.33 16.59
N VAL A 317 34.25 4.82 16.59
CA VAL A 317 35.27 5.21 15.59
C VAL A 317 34.79 4.87 14.18
N ARG A 318 34.24 3.66 13.99
CA ARG A 318 33.73 3.21 12.70
C ARG A 318 32.56 4.06 12.21
N ILE A 319 31.60 4.37 13.07
CA ILE A 319 30.46 5.24 12.75
C ILE A 319 30.95 6.65 12.38
N ALA A 320 31.88 7.22 13.17
CA ALA A 320 32.45 8.53 12.88
C ALA A 320 33.12 8.57 11.49
N GLN A 321 33.88 7.53 11.12
CA GLN A 321 34.50 7.42 9.78
C GLN A 321 33.46 7.30 8.66
N LEU A 322 32.37 6.56 8.89
CA LEU A 322 31.32 6.35 7.90
C LEU A 322 30.51 7.62 7.65
N VAL A 323 30.16 8.34 8.72
CA VAL A 323 29.38 9.60 8.65
C VAL A 323 30.26 10.76 8.16
N ASP A 324 31.57 10.73 8.42
CA ASP A 324 32.48 11.75 7.91
C ASP A 324 32.39 11.87 6.38
N ARG A 325 32.00 13.08 5.95
CA ARG A 325 31.80 13.45 4.55
C ARG A 325 30.90 12.47 3.75
N GLY A 326 29.98 11.78 4.43
CA GLY A 326 29.04 10.84 3.81
C GLY A 326 29.70 9.59 3.23
N SER A 327 30.83 9.13 3.78
CA SER A 327 31.58 7.99 3.24
C SER A 327 30.74 6.70 3.14
N PHE A 328 29.71 6.54 3.97
CA PHE A 328 28.83 5.37 3.98
C PHE A 328 28.07 5.08 2.67
N HIS A 329 27.82 6.09 1.82
CA HIS A 329 27.08 5.86 0.56
C HIS A 329 27.98 5.49 -0.63
N PHE A 330 29.30 5.41 -0.44
CA PHE A 330 30.23 4.93 -1.46
C PHE A 330 30.28 3.39 -1.50
N GLU A 331 30.56 2.82 -2.68
CA GLU A 331 30.76 1.37 -2.84
C GLU A 331 31.91 0.88 -1.95
N ASP A 332 33.01 1.64 -1.93
CA ASP A 332 34.10 1.50 -0.95
C ASP A 332 34.15 2.75 -0.07
N PRO A 333 33.65 2.70 1.19
CA PRO A 333 33.66 3.83 2.10
C PRO A 333 35.06 4.36 2.43
N GLN A 334 36.09 3.50 2.45
CA GLN A 334 37.44 3.91 2.84
C GLN A 334 38.14 4.67 1.70
N ARG A 335 38.02 4.16 0.48
CA ARG A 335 38.58 4.82 -0.72
C ARG A 335 37.66 5.90 -1.29
N ARG A 336 36.43 5.99 -0.80
CA ARG A 336 35.36 6.85 -1.33
C ARG A 336 35.21 6.65 -2.85
N HIS A 337 35.23 5.40 -3.26
CA HIS A 337 35.09 5.01 -4.65
C HIS A 337 33.62 4.79 -4.99
N ARG A 338 33.19 5.29 -6.17
CA ARG A 338 31.83 5.15 -6.73
C ARG A 338 30.73 5.59 -5.77
N VAL A 339 30.42 6.88 -5.84
CA VAL A 339 29.40 7.54 -5.01
C VAL A 339 28.01 6.92 -5.25
N PHE A 340 27.22 6.77 -4.18
CA PHE A 340 25.86 6.19 -4.16
C PHE A 340 25.75 4.74 -4.64
N ARG A 341 26.86 4.01 -4.74
CA ARG A 341 26.90 2.59 -5.16
C ARG A 341 27.10 1.60 -4.02
N ASN A 342 26.91 2.02 -2.76
CA ASN A 342 26.95 1.06 -1.66
C ASN A 342 25.85 -0.02 -1.82
N PRO A 343 26.15 -1.33 -1.72
CA PRO A 343 25.18 -2.40 -1.89
C PRO A 343 23.92 -2.31 -1.01
N ILE A 344 24.03 -1.66 0.16
CA ILE A 344 22.89 -1.43 1.06
C ILE A 344 21.79 -0.58 0.40
N ILE A 345 22.14 0.34 -0.52
CA ILE A 345 21.19 1.20 -1.23
C ILE A 345 20.29 0.35 -2.12
N LEU A 346 20.88 -0.53 -2.94
CA LEU A 346 20.15 -1.47 -3.78
C LEU A 346 19.29 -2.43 -2.95
N THR A 347 19.85 -2.94 -1.85
CA THR A 347 19.15 -3.85 -0.95
C THR A 347 17.91 -3.19 -0.35
N LEU A 348 18.03 -1.94 0.11
CA LEU A 348 16.91 -1.18 0.65
C LEU A 348 15.86 -0.85 -0.43
N ALA A 349 16.29 -0.41 -1.61
CA ALA A 349 15.40 -0.19 -2.74
C ALA A 349 14.57 -1.46 -3.02
N THR A 350 15.25 -2.60 -3.15
CA THR A 350 14.62 -3.90 -3.40
C THR A 350 13.61 -4.26 -2.31
N GLN A 351 14.02 -4.23 -1.04
CA GLN A 351 13.16 -4.62 0.08
C GLN A 351 11.96 -3.70 0.29
N GLN A 352 12.09 -2.40 -0.01
CA GLN A 352 11.02 -1.44 0.22
C GLN A 352 10.01 -1.40 -0.93
N TRP A 353 10.43 -1.38 -2.18
CA TRP A 353 9.52 -1.15 -3.31
C TRP A 353 9.31 -2.33 -4.26
N PHE A 354 10.25 -3.31 -4.34
CA PHE A 354 10.24 -4.36 -5.37
C PHE A 354 9.97 -5.79 -4.87
N ALA A 355 10.33 -6.09 -3.62
CA ALA A 355 10.29 -7.45 -3.09
C ALA A 355 8.86 -8.03 -3.04
N ARG A 356 7.87 -7.21 -2.66
CA ARG A 356 6.48 -7.65 -2.53
C ARG A 356 5.83 -7.87 -3.90
N ARG A 357 4.93 -8.86 -3.99
CA ARG A 357 4.15 -9.13 -5.22
C ARG A 357 3.40 -7.91 -5.72
N ASN A 358 2.83 -7.15 -4.79
CA ASN A 358 2.13 -5.90 -5.02
C ASN A 358 2.95 -4.71 -4.49
N GLY A 359 4.28 -4.76 -4.66
CA GLY A 359 5.17 -3.66 -4.32
C GLY A 359 4.85 -2.40 -5.12
N GLU A 360 5.11 -1.23 -4.54
CA GLU A 360 4.80 0.06 -5.16
C GLU A 360 5.54 0.29 -6.49
N ALA A 361 6.75 -0.24 -6.64
CA ALA A 361 7.50 -0.19 -7.89
C ALA A 361 7.23 -1.39 -8.82
N VAL A 362 6.25 -2.22 -8.50
CA VAL A 362 5.84 -3.39 -9.28
C VAL A 362 4.44 -3.16 -9.87
N GLY A 363 4.21 -3.65 -11.08
CA GLY A 363 2.89 -3.57 -11.73
C GLY A 363 2.63 -2.22 -12.39
N ILE A 364 1.46 -1.64 -12.16
CA ILE A 364 0.95 -0.48 -12.93
C ILE A 364 1.77 0.81 -12.74
N TYR A 365 2.51 0.92 -11.64
CA TYR A 365 3.34 2.09 -11.33
C TYR A 365 4.81 1.90 -11.65
N ALA A 366 5.22 0.72 -12.13
CA ALA A 366 6.62 0.39 -12.37
C ALA A 366 7.32 1.43 -13.27
N ALA A 367 6.63 1.94 -14.29
CA ALA A 367 7.17 2.95 -15.20
C ALA A 367 7.55 4.27 -14.51
N GLN A 368 6.94 4.62 -13.38
CA GLN A 368 7.25 5.85 -12.63
C GLN A 368 8.60 5.76 -11.88
N PHE A 369 9.11 4.55 -11.69
CA PHE A 369 10.38 4.28 -11.01
C PHE A 369 11.53 4.05 -12.01
N ASN A 370 11.29 4.17 -13.32
CA ASN A 370 12.29 3.96 -14.34
C ASN A 370 12.51 5.24 -15.19
N PRO A 371 13.66 5.92 -15.07
CA PRO A 371 14.80 5.61 -14.18
C PRO A 371 14.48 5.90 -12.70
N ILE A 372 15.27 5.32 -11.78
CA ILE A 372 15.09 5.53 -10.33
C ILE A 372 15.28 7.02 -9.99
N PRO A 373 14.30 7.72 -9.38
CA PRO A 373 14.42 9.16 -9.12
C PRO A 373 15.51 9.54 -8.11
N GLU A 374 15.98 10.79 -8.19
CA GLU A 374 17.02 11.35 -7.32
C GLU A 374 16.55 11.41 -5.87
N GLU A 375 15.29 11.79 -5.70
CA GLU A 375 14.53 11.92 -4.47
C GLU A 375 14.48 10.58 -3.73
N MET A 376 14.25 9.49 -4.47
CA MET A 376 14.21 8.15 -3.94
C MET A 376 15.58 7.72 -3.40
N ILE A 377 16.66 7.99 -4.16
CA ILE A 377 18.03 7.69 -3.74
C ILE A 377 18.37 8.53 -2.49
N ALA A 378 18.03 9.82 -2.48
CA ALA A 378 18.24 10.71 -1.33
C ALA A 378 17.50 10.21 -0.08
N LEU A 379 16.26 9.75 -0.24
CA LEU A 379 15.46 9.20 0.86
C LEU A 379 16.09 7.94 1.45
N ILE A 380 16.58 7.03 0.60
CA ILE A 380 17.28 5.80 1.04
C ILE A 380 18.58 6.15 1.79
N VAL A 381 19.40 7.05 1.24
CA VAL A 381 20.66 7.48 1.87
C VAL A 381 20.41 8.15 3.22
N THR A 382 19.38 8.98 3.32
CA THR A 382 18.96 9.60 4.59
C THR A 382 18.53 8.53 5.61
N ALA A 383 17.81 7.49 5.18
CA ALA A 383 17.42 6.40 6.08
C ALA A 383 18.63 5.59 6.59
N ILE A 384 19.66 5.40 5.76
CA ILE A 384 20.92 4.77 6.17
C ILE A 384 21.64 5.63 7.20
N GLU A 385 21.76 6.94 6.97
CA GLU A 385 22.36 7.86 7.95
C GLU A 385 21.57 7.87 9.27
N CYS A 386 20.24 7.86 9.19
CA CYS A 386 19.38 7.73 10.36
C CYS A 386 19.68 6.44 11.15
N ALA A 387 19.78 5.31 10.47
CA ALA A 387 20.11 4.03 11.12
C ALA A 387 21.55 4.00 11.67
N LEU A 388 22.52 4.66 11.04
CA LEU A 388 23.88 4.81 11.57
C LEU A 388 23.91 5.69 12.83
N ASN A 389 23.06 6.72 12.89
CA ASN A 389 22.96 7.59 14.05
C ASN A 389 22.50 6.86 15.30
N ASP A 390 21.78 5.74 15.17
CA ASP A 390 21.41 4.86 16.28
C ASP A 390 22.62 4.19 16.96
N TYR A 391 23.79 4.18 16.31
CA TYR A 391 25.04 3.59 16.82
C TYR A 391 26.06 4.64 17.26
N THR A 392 25.74 5.93 17.25
CA THR A 392 26.67 7.03 17.59
C THR A 392 27.26 6.92 19.00
N GLU A 393 26.51 6.38 19.95
CA GLU A 393 26.98 6.11 21.31
C GLU A 393 27.77 4.80 21.45
N GLY A 394 28.03 4.10 20.34
CA GLY A 394 28.71 2.80 20.31
C GLY A 394 27.84 1.63 20.74
N THR A 395 26.57 1.88 21.07
CA THR A 395 25.54 0.88 21.35
C THR A 395 24.29 1.21 20.53
N PHE A 396 23.54 0.19 20.12
CA PHE A 396 22.35 0.37 19.30
C PHE A 396 21.18 0.95 20.12
N LYS A 397 20.76 2.18 19.83
CA LYS A 397 19.69 2.90 20.52
C LYS A 397 18.60 3.40 19.55
N PRO A 398 17.77 2.51 18.98
CA PRO A 398 16.81 2.86 17.93
C PRO A 398 15.62 3.72 18.38
N LYS A 399 15.32 3.74 19.69
CA LYS A 399 14.12 4.37 20.26
C LYS A 399 14.25 5.87 20.47
N SER A 400 15.45 6.42 20.46
CA SER A 400 15.72 7.84 20.75
C SER A 400 15.85 8.72 19.52
N ASN A 401 15.84 8.13 18.32
CA ASN A 401 16.19 8.82 17.08
C ASN A 401 15.05 8.74 16.08
N ASP A 402 14.15 9.70 16.05
CA ASP A 402 12.97 9.63 15.18
C ASP A 402 13.29 10.01 13.73
N PHE A 403 12.75 9.24 12.76
CA PHE A 403 12.90 9.55 11.34
C PHE A 403 11.83 10.55 10.88
N SER A 404 11.88 11.74 11.48
CA SER A 404 10.92 12.83 11.30
C SER A 404 11.45 13.90 10.34
N THR A 405 10.54 14.74 9.83
CA THR A 405 10.88 15.90 9.00
C THR A 405 11.74 16.90 9.76
N GLU A 406 11.45 17.12 11.04
CA GLU A 406 12.20 18.05 11.89
C GLU A 406 13.68 17.67 12.02
N THR A 407 13.97 16.39 12.21
CA THR A 407 15.35 15.91 12.43
C THR A 407 16.09 15.64 11.12
N TYR A 408 15.42 15.02 10.14
CA TYR A 408 16.08 14.50 8.93
C TYR A 408 15.73 15.24 7.64
N GLY A 409 14.85 16.25 7.67
CA GLY A 409 14.53 17.06 6.48
C GLY A 409 15.76 17.77 5.91
N LEU A 410 16.59 18.38 6.77
CA LEU A 410 17.84 19.02 6.35
C LEU A 410 18.88 18.01 5.84
N VAL A 411 18.95 16.84 6.48
CA VAL A 411 19.86 15.74 6.07
C VAL A 411 19.47 15.25 4.67
N TYR A 412 18.17 15.07 4.42
CA TYR A 412 17.64 14.74 3.10
C TYR A 412 17.98 15.80 2.05
N GLY A 413 17.75 17.09 2.35
CA GLY A 413 18.08 18.18 1.44
C GLY A 413 19.58 18.21 1.06
N ARG A 414 20.46 17.95 2.02
CA ARG A 414 21.92 17.84 1.78
C ARG A 414 22.27 16.68 0.84
N HIS A 415 21.65 15.51 1.02
CA HIS A 415 21.87 14.36 0.14
C HIS A 415 21.32 14.59 -1.25
N LEU A 416 20.12 15.16 -1.37
CA LEU A 416 19.52 15.52 -2.65
C LEU A 416 20.40 16.51 -3.42
N HIS A 417 20.90 17.56 -2.75
CA HIS A 417 21.84 18.50 -3.37
C HIS A 417 23.14 17.81 -3.83
N SER A 418 23.64 16.84 -3.07
CA SER A 418 24.83 16.07 -3.43
C SER A 418 24.59 15.16 -4.66
N ILE A 419 23.40 14.59 -4.78
CA ILE A 419 22.97 13.79 -5.94
C ILE A 419 22.83 14.68 -7.18
N GLN A 420 22.16 15.83 -7.06
CA GLN A 420 22.04 16.81 -8.15
C GLN A 420 23.41 17.29 -8.64
N LYS A 421 24.34 17.56 -7.71
CA LYS A 421 25.72 17.90 -8.04
C LYS A 421 26.44 16.76 -8.75
N TYR A 422 26.21 15.51 -8.36
CA TYR A 422 26.79 14.33 -9.02
C TYR A 422 26.25 14.18 -10.44
N LYS A 423 24.94 14.28 -10.63
CA LYS A 423 24.29 14.29 -11.95
C LYS A 423 24.85 15.37 -12.86
N LEU A 424 24.98 16.60 -12.37
CA LEU A 424 25.53 17.72 -13.14
C LEU A 424 26.98 17.47 -13.58
N LYS A 425 27.81 16.91 -12.68
CA LYS A 425 29.24 16.69 -12.97
C LYS A 425 29.51 15.44 -13.80
N LYS A 426 28.68 14.40 -13.70
CA LYS A 426 28.87 13.09 -14.31
C LYS A 426 27.53 12.48 -14.76
N PRO A 427 26.87 13.07 -15.77
CA PRO A 427 25.51 12.68 -16.17
C PRO A 427 25.43 11.23 -16.67
N ALA A 428 26.37 10.76 -17.49
CA ALA A 428 26.41 9.36 -17.95
C ALA A 428 26.53 8.37 -16.77
N ALA A 429 27.51 8.58 -15.88
CA ALA A 429 27.68 7.72 -14.72
C ALA A 429 26.47 7.75 -13.76
N PHE A 430 25.73 8.86 -13.72
CA PHE A 430 24.50 8.98 -12.95
C PHE A 430 23.35 8.20 -13.61
N ARG A 431 23.19 8.26 -14.94
CA ARG A 431 22.24 7.40 -15.68
C ARG A 431 22.54 5.92 -15.43
N ASP A 432 23.81 5.53 -15.48
CA ASP A 432 24.25 4.17 -15.16
C ASP A 432 23.89 3.78 -13.73
N LEU A 433 24.03 4.70 -12.77
CA LEU A 433 23.63 4.46 -11.39
C LEU A 433 22.12 4.17 -11.33
N GLN A 434 21.28 5.04 -11.91
CA GLN A 434 19.83 4.87 -11.88
C GLN A 434 19.40 3.56 -12.55
N LYS A 435 19.97 3.23 -13.72
CA LYS A 435 19.74 1.98 -14.45
C LYS A 435 20.17 0.77 -13.63
N SER A 436 21.36 0.81 -13.03
CA SER A 436 21.87 -0.29 -12.20
C SER A 436 21.02 -0.55 -10.95
N ILE A 437 20.49 0.50 -10.31
CA ILE A 437 19.57 0.33 -9.18
C ILE A 437 18.25 -0.27 -9.64
N TRP A 438 17.69 0.22 -10.76
CA TRP A 438 16.46 -0.29 -11.34
C TRP A 438 16.56 -1.78 -11.69
N GLU A 439 17.50 -2.13 -12.57
CA GLU A 439 17.68 -3.50 -13.05
C GLU A 439 18.08 -4.44 -11.92
N GLY A 440 19.01 -4.00 -11.07
CA GLY A 440 19.45 -4.75 -9.89
C GLY A 440 18.31 -5.04 -8.93
N ALA A 441 17.36 -4.13 -8.75
CA ALA A 441 16.24 -4.32 -7.83
C ALA A 441 15.23 -5.34 -8.36
N TRP A 442 14.96 -5.34 -9.67
CA TRP A 442 14.14 -6.37 -10.32
C TRP A 442 14.78 -7.75 -10.22
N LEU A 443 16.08 -7.85 -10.54
CA LEU A 443 16.82 -9.11 -10.47
C LEU A 443 16.89 -9.64 -9.04
N SER A 444 17.20 -8.77 -8.06
CA SER A 444 17.28 -9.14 -6.63
C SER A 444 15.92 -9.54 -6.05
N ALA A 445 14.83 -9.01 -6.60
CA ALA A 445 13.46 -9.43 -6.25
C ALA A 445 13.03 -10.74 -6.93
N GLY A 446 13.89 -11.35 -7.76
CA GLY A 446 13.57 -12.57 -8.52
C GLY A 446 12.56 -12.33 -9.64
N ARG A 447 12.56 -11.13 -10.23
CA ARG A 447 11.59 -10.70 -11.25
C ARG A 447 12.29 -10.39 -12.56
N ALA A 448 11.62 -10.70 -13.67
CA ALA A 448 12.05 -10.25 -14.99
C ALA A 448 11.85 -8.75 -15.14
N ILE A 449 12.84 -8.05 -15.70
CA ILE A 449 12.76 -6.61 -15.95
C ILE A 449 11.63 -6.33 -16.95
N PRO A 450 10.72 -5.38 -16.68
CA PRO A 450 9.69 -4.98 -17.62
C PRO A 450 10.34 -4.45 -18.90
N ARG A 451 10.04 -5.07 -20.05
CA ARG A 451 10.54 -4.59 -21.35
C ARG A 451 9.90 -3.24 -21.67
N SER A 452 10.71 -2.21 -21.83
CA SER A 452 10.27 -0.88 -22.24
C SER A 452 10.06 -0.82 -23.76
N GLY A 453 8.80 -0.92 -24.21
CA GLY A 453 8.38 -0.58 -25.57
C GLY A 453 8.99 -1.41 -26.72
N PRO A 454 8.61 -1.13 -27.98
CA PRO A 454 9.24 -1.72 -29.16
C PRO A 454 10.72 -1.32 -29.19
N HIS A 455 11.60 -2.32 -29.30
CA HIS A 455 13.04 -2.16 -29.41
C HIS A 455 13.38 -1.19 -30.54
N SER A 456 13.93 -0.03 -30.19
CA SER A 456 14.79 0.70 -31.12
C SER A 456 16.07 -0.13 -31.26
N ASP A 457 16.52 -0.34 -32.51
CA ASP A 457 17.81 -0.99 -32.78
C ASP A 457 19.00 -0.08 -32.43
N LEU A 458 18.73 1.19 -32.11
CA LEU A 458 19.69 2.18 -31.66
C LEU A 458 19.39 2.53 -30.20
N ASP A 459 20.39 2.42 -29.32
CA ASP A 459 20.29 2.84 -27.92
C ASP A 459 20.93 4.23 -27.70
N ASP A 460 20.67 4.83 -26.53
CA ASP A 460 21.26 6.14 -26.19
C ASP A 460 22.79 6.06 -26.01
N ASP A 461 23.33 4.85 -25.83
CA ASP A 461 24.77 4.61 -25.65
C ASP A 461 25.50 4.71 -27.01
N ASP A 462 24.85 4.36 -28.12
CA ASP A 462 25.33 4.56 -29.51
C ASP A 462 25.62 6.04 -29.85
N PHE A 463 25.09 6.99 -29.07
CA PHE A 463 25.32 8.43 -29.25
C PHE A 463 26.22 9.06 -28.17
N SER A 464 26.69 8.27 -27.20
CA SER A 464 27.39 8.77 -26.01
C SER A 464 28.81 9.32 -26.27
N ASP A 465 29.43 8.96 -27.41
CA ASP A 465 30.76 9.43 -27.81
C ASP A 465 30.80 10.93 -28.19
N SER A 466 29.65 11.61 -28.26
CA SER A 466 29.55 13.00 -28.72
C SER A 466 29.61 14.07 -27.60
N GLU A 467 29.62 13.69 -26.31
CA GLU A 467 29.54 14.66 -25.19
C GLU A 467 30.90 15.14 -24.61
N VAL A 468 32.04 14.80 -25.20
CA VAL A 468 33.35 15.03 -24.53
C VAL A 468 33.88 16.48 -24.58
N THR A 469 33.28 17.45 -25.28
CA THR A 469 33.96 18.75 -25.48
C THR A 469 33.15 20.04 -25.26
N ALA A 470 31.98 20.02 -24.60
CA ALA A 470 31.22 21.26 -24.38
C ALA A 470 31.40 21.90 -22.99
N THR A 471 31.62 21.13 -21.93
CA THR A 471 31.52 21.64 -20.56
C THR A 471 32.83 22.23 -20.00
N ALA A 472 33.97 22.00 -20.65
CA ALA A 472 35.25 22.57 -20.21
C ALA A 472 35.34 24.08 -20.47
N ASN A 473 34.67 24.61 -21.50
CA ASN A 473 34.75 26.03 -21.86
C ASN A 473 33.84 26.93 -21.04
N ASN A 474 32.84 26.39 -20.33
CA ASN A 474 31.90 27.20 -19.56
C ASN A 474 32.29 27.38 -18.07
N LEU A 475 33.24 26.59 -17.56
CA LEU A 475 33.76 26.74 -16.20
C LEU A 475 34.91 27.76 -16.10
N VAL A 476 35.71 27.91 -17.16
CA VAL A 476 36.79 28.92 -17.21
C VAL A 476 36.22 30.34 -17.23
N ALA A 477 35.09 30.56 -17.91
CA ALA A 477 34.46 31.89 -18.00
C ALA A 477 33.83 32.38 -16.68
N VAL A 478 33.47 31.48 -15.76
CA VAL A 478 32.85 31.85 -14.47
C VAL A 478 33.90 32.16 -13.40
N GLU A 479 35.07 31.53 -13.45
CA GLU A 479 36.18 31.86 -12.54
C GLU A 479 36.85 33.19 -12.90
N GLU A 480 36.97 33.53 -14.19
CA GLU A 480 37.50 34.83 -14.64
C GLU A 480 36.60 36.01 -14.25
N ALA A 481 35.28 35.81 -14.20
CA ALA A 481 34.32 36.85 -13.84
C ALA A 481 34.31 37.18 -12.32
N LEU A 482 34.73 36.25 -11.46
CA LEU A 482 34.78 36.43 -10.01
C LEU A 482 36.13 36.97 -9.51
N GLY A 483 37.21 36.83 -10.30
CA GLY A 483 38.52 37.39 -9.99
C GLY A 483 38.66 38.89 -10.27
N ALA A 484 37.81 39.46 -11.12
CA ALA A 484 37.93 40.86 -11.57
C ALA A 484 37.17 41.89 -10.70
N GLN A 485 36.49 41.47 -9.63
CA GLN A 485 35.78 42.38 -8.70
C GLN A 485 36.55 42.67 -7.40
N SER A 486 37.81 42.27 -7.31
CA SER A 486 38.66 42.54 -6.14
C SER A 486 40.03 43.08 -6.56
N THR A 487 40.03 44.24 -7.21
CA THR A 487 41.19 45.15 -7.31
C THR A 487 40.74 46.59 -7.26
#